data_AF-A0A497TCA9-F1
#
_entry.id   AF-A0A497TCA9-F1
#
_cell.length_a   1.000
_cell.length_b   1.000
_cell.length_c   1.000
_cell.angle_alpha   90.00
_cell.angle_beta   90.00
_cell.angle_gamma   90.00
#
_symmetry.space_group_name_H-M   'P 1'
#
loop_
_entity.id
_entity.type
_entity.pdbx_description
1 polymer ?
#
loop_
_entity_poly.entity_id
_entity_poly.type
_entity_poly.pdbx_seq_one_letter_code
_entity_poly.pdbx_strand_id
1 'polypeptide(L)'
;MVKETDTIPEKPVISYCGICCSLCPAYRATNTCPGCPELKDCKIVQCAESKNIRYCFLCKEFPCKLFKEGFDWNLDKIPSLKEFNLGTVKWKPYSKWYIKLFELDKEKQKK
;
A
#
# COMPACT_ATOMS: atom_id res chain seq x y z
N MET A 1 -25.02 7.94 5.35
CA MET A 1 -25.10 8.61 4.04
C MET A 1 -23.73 8.49 3.40
N VAL A 2 -23.62 7.70 2.33
CA VAL A 2 -22.36 7.54 1.56
C VAL A 2 -22.20 8.83 0.76
N LYS A 3 -21.11 9.57 0.96
CA LYS A 3 -20.87 10.80 0.19
C LYS A 3 -20.46 10.38 -1.23
N GLU A 4 -20.76 11.18 -2.25
CA GLU A 4 -20.35 10.94 -3.65
C GLU A 4 -18.85 10.63 -3.78
N THR A 5 -18.06 11.17 -2.84
CA THR A 5 -16.62 10.95 -2.69
C THR A 5 -16.23 9.50 -2.39
N ASP A 6 -17.12 8.66 -1.87
CA ASP A 6 -16.79 7.30 -1.42
C ASP A 6 -17.03 6.23 -2.50
N THR A 7 -17.39 6.64 -3.72
CA THR A 7 -17.58 5.75 -4.86
C THR A 7 -16.24 5.35 -5.48
N ILE A 8 -16.08 4.06 -5.79
CA ILE A 8 -14.90 3.55 -6.49
C ILE A 8 -15.06 3.87 -7.98
N PRO A 9 -14.12 4.58 -8.62
CA PRO A 9 -14.22 4.88 -10.04
C PRO A 9 -14.10 3.60 -10.89
N GLU A 10 -14.61 3.63 -12.12
CA GLU A 10 -14.55 2.47 -13.05
C GLU A 10 -13.12 1.94 -13.28
N LYS A 11 -12.13 2.85 -13.25
CA LYS A 11 -10.70 2.52 -13.39
C LYS A 11 -9.93 3.01 -12.16
N PRO A 12 -9.94 2.26 -11.05
CA PRO A 12 -9.27 2.69 -9.83
C PRO A 12 -7.76 2.50 -9.92
N VAL A 13 -7.03 3.45 -9.35
CA VAL A 13 -5.59 3.36 -9.15
C VAL A 13 -5.33 2.53 -7.89
N ILE A 14 -4.82 1.32 -8.09
CA ILE A 14 -4.45 0.40 -7.01
C ILE A 14 -2.93 0.23 -7.00
N SER A 15 -2.32 0.39 -5.84
CA SER A 15 -0.88 0.19 -5.65
C SER A 15 -0.52 -1.28 -5.48
N TYR A 16 0.77 -1.60 -5.62
CA TYR A 16 1.31 -2.95 -5.47
C TYR A 16 0.89 -3.63 -4.16
N CYS A 17 0.74 -2.86 -3.08
CA CYS A 17 0.29 -3.39 -1.80
C CYS A 17 -1.17 -3.84 -1.78
N GLY A 18 -2.00 -3.41 -2.74
CA GLY A 18 -3.44 -3.66 -2.81
C GLY A 18 -4.32 -2.52 -2.31
N ILE A 19 -3.74 -1.44 -1.77
CA ILE A 19 -4.49 -0.27 -1.32
C ILE A 19 -4.94 0.54 -2.55
N CYS A 20 -6.22 0.91 -2.57
CA CYS A 20 -6.82 1.75 -3.60
C CYS A 20 -6.47 3.23 -3.36
N CYS A 21 -5.52 3.75 -4.14
CA CYS A 21 -5.15 5.16 -4.11
C CYS A 21 -6.31 6.06 -4.52
N SER A 22 -7.21 5.62 -5.40
CA SER A 22 -8.39 6.42 -5.79
C SER A 22 -9.31 6.77 -4.61
N LEU A 23 -9.28 5.99 -3.53
CA LEU A 23 -10.03 6.31 -2.30
C LEU A 23 -9.18 7.06 -1.25
N CYS A 24 -7.87 7.18 -1.47
CA CYS A 24 -6.96 7.85 -0.54
C CYS A 24 -7.27 9.36 -0.47
N PRO A 25 -7.47 9.94 0.73
CA PRO A 25 -7.67 11.38 0.87
C PRO A 25 -6.52 12.21 0.30
N ALA A 26 -5.27 11.80 0.49
CA ALA A 26 -4.12 12.53 -0.03
C ALA A 26 -4.09 12.55 -1.57
N TYR A 27 -4.45 11.44 -2.20
CA TYR A 27 -4.52 11.34 -3.67
C TYR A 27 -5.68 12.16 -4.24
N ARG A 28 -6.83 12.20 -3.55
CA ARG A 28 -8.01 12.96 -3.99
C ARG A 28 -7.93 14.46 -3.70
N ALA A 29 -7.30 14.83 -2.59
CA ALA A 29 -7.24 16.22 -2.14
C ALA A 29 -6.15 17.03 -2.86
N THR A 30 -5.15 16.36 -3.43
CA THR A 30 -4.00 17.02 -4.06
C THR A 30 -3.83 16.56 -5.50
N ASN A 31 -3.62 17.51 -6.41
CA ASN A 31 -3.25 17.18 -7.80
C ASN A 31 -1.76 16.81 -7.94
N THR A 32 -1.01 16.83 -6.84
CA THR A 32 0.45 16.61 -6.81
C THR A 32 0.82 15.18 -6.39
N CYS A 33 -0.10 14.42 -5.79
CA CYS A 33 0.13 13.02 -5.46
C CYS A 33 -0.04 12.14 -6.72
N PRO A 34 1.02 11.53 -7.26
CA PRO A 34 0.90 10.68 -8.46
C PRO A 34 0.25 9.31 -8.17
N GLY A 35 -0.02 9.02 -6.90
CA GLY A 35 -0.46 7.72 -6.42
C GLY A 35 0.71 6.82 -6.03
N CYS A 36 0.48 5.92 -5.09
CA CYS A 36 1.52 5.03 -4.57
C CYS A 36 2.15 4.07 -5.59
N PRO A 37 1.55 3.70 -6.75
CA PRO A 37 2.27 2.94 -7.77
C PRO A 37 3.53 3.65 -8.29
N GLU A 38 3.51 4.99 -8.36
CA GLU A 38 4.62 5.81 -8.88
C GLU A 38 5.66 6.15 -7.81
N LEU A 39 5.46 5.71 -6.57
CA LEU A 39 6.29 6.09 -5.43
C LEU A 39 7.52 5.19 -5.30
N LYS A 40 8.55 5.49 -6.09
CA LYS A 40 9.78 4.69 -6.21
C LYS A 40 10.59 4.52 -4.91
N ASP A 41 10.40 5.41 -3.93
CA ASP A 41 11.04 5.30 -2.61
C ASP A 41 10.37 4.28 -1.68
N CYS A 42 9.20 3.76 -2.04
CA CYS A 42 8.49 2.77 -1.24
C CYS A 42 9.12 1.38 -1.40
N LYS A 43 9.58 0.81 -0.28
CA LYS A 43 10.19 -0.54 -0.26
C LYS A 43 9.26 -1.64 -0.81
N ILE A 44 7.94 -1.48 -0.70
CA ILE A 44 6.98 -2.43 -1.27
C ILE A 44 6.95 -2.36 -2.79
N VAL A 45 6.94 -1.15 -3.36
CA VAL A 45 6.99 -0.95 -4.82
C VAL A 45 8.29 -1.54 -5.36
N GLN A 46 9.43 -1.16 -4.78
CA GLN A 46 10.75 -1.68 -5.17
C GLN A 46 10.82 -3.23 -5.11
N CYS A 47 10.25 -3.84 -4.06
CA CYS A 47 10.23 -5.30 -3.91
C CYS A 47 9.30 -5.99 -4.91
N ALA A 48 8.17 -5.37 -5.26
CA ALA A 48 7.25 -5.92 -6.25
C ALA A 48 7.83 -5.81 -7.67
N GLU A 49 8.44 -4.68 -8.00
CA GLU A 49 9.13 -4.43 -9.27
C GLU A 49 10.30 -5.40 -9.47
N SER A 50 11.14 -5.62 -8.44
CA SER A 50 12.26 -6.57 -8.54
C SER A 50 11.82 -8.03 -8.72
N LYS A 51 10.60 -8.37 -8.29
CA LYS A 51 9.97 -9.68 -8.50
C LYS A 51 9.09 -9.72 -9.76
N ASN A 52 9.01 -8.62 -10.51
CA ASN A 52 8.16 -8.46 -11.69
C ASN A 52 6.68 -8.86 -11.46
N ILE A 53 6.11 -8.44 -10.33
CA ILE A 53 4.71 -8.71 -9.98
C ILE A 53 3.92 -7.40 -9.82
N ARG A 54 2.69 -7.37 -10.33
CA ARG A 54 1.82 -6.19 -10.22
C ARG A 54 1.22 -6.01 -8.82
N TYR A 55 0.90 -7.11 -8.14
CA TYR A 55 0.31 -7.07 -6.81
C TYR A 55 1.06 -8.00 -5.86
N CYS A 56 1.29 -7.54 -4.63
CA CYS A 56 1.97 -8.34 -3.61
C CYS A 56 1.23 -9.63 -3.28
N PHE A 57 -0.09 -9.69 -3.46
CA PHE A 57 -0.90 -10.90 -3.30
C PHE A 57 -0.51 -12.04 -4.24
N LEU A 58 0.09 -11.72 -5.40
CA LEU A 58 0.60 -12.71 -6.35
C LEU A 58 1.95 -13.29 -5.92
N CYS A 59 2.59 -12.70 -4.90
CA CYS A 59 3.87 -13.19 -4.40
C CYS A 59 3.66 -14.50 -3.63
N LYS A 60 4.43 -15.53 -3.99
CA LYS A 60 4.43 -16.83 -3.28
C LYS A 60 4.74 -16.73 -1.80
N GLU A 61 5.40 -15.66 -1.36
CA GLU A 61 5.77 -15.43 0.04
C GLU A 61 4.76 -14.54 0.79
N PHE A 62 3.75 -13.99 0.10
CA PHE A 62 2.77 -13.12 0.74
C PHE A 62 1.89 -13.89 1.74
N PRO A 63 1.53 -13.30 2.90
CA PRO A 63 2.05 -12.06 3.46
C PRO A 63 3.51 -12.22 3.92
N CYS A 64 4.43 -11.41 3.40
CA CYS A 64 5.87 -11.51 3.71
C CYS A 64 6.29 -10.58 4.86
N LYS A 65 7.58 -10.56 5.21
CA LYS A 65 8.14 -9.73 6.30
C LYS A 65 7.76 -8.24 6.19
N LEU A 66 7.76 -7.67 4.99
CA LEU A 66 7.36 -6.27 4.75
C LEU A 66 5.92 -5.98 5.19
N PHE A 67 5.03 -6.97 5.14
CA PHE A 67 3.64 -6.83 5.57
C PHE A 67 3.43 -7.27 7.02
N LYS A 68 4.19 -8.27 7.50
CA LYS A 68 4.12 -8.78 8.87
C LYS A 68 4.69 -7.79 9.88
N GLU A 69 5.90 -7.32 9.63
CA GLU A 69 6.65 -6.45 10.54
C GLU A 69 6.54 -4.98 10.15
N GLY A 70 6.30 -4.68 8.88
CA GLY A 70 6.42 -3.31 8.35
C GLY A 70 7.88 -2.92 8.11
N PHE A 71 8.10 -1.67 7.72
CA PHE A 71 9.43 -1.11 7.54
C PHE A 71 9.47 0.36 7.95
N ASP A 72 10.62 0.81 8.41
CA ASP A 72 10.82 2.22 8.70
C ASP A 72 10.90 3.01 7.40
N TRP A 73 10.10 4.06 7.34
CA TRP A 73 9.94 4.94 6.19
C TRP A 73 9.98 6.39 6.65
N ASN A 74 10.97 7.13 6.13
CA ASN A 74 11.09 8.55 6.38
C ASN A 74 10.21 9.31 5.38
N LEU A 75 9.10 9.87 5.87
CA LEU A 75 8.13 10.58 5.05
C LEU A 75 8.57 12.02 4.73
N ASP A 76 9.47 12.60 5.52
CA ASP A 76 10.01 13.94 5.26
C ASP A 76 10.86 14.00 3.99
N LYS A 77 11.39 12.84 3.55
CA LYS A 77 12.08 12.70 2.27
C LYS A 77 11.15 12.77 1.06
N ILE A 78 9.84 12.64 1.26
CA ILE A 78 8.86 12.66 0.18
C ILE A 78 8.40 14.12 -0.01
N PRO A 79 8.68 14.76 -1.16
CA PRO A 79 8.38 16.18 -1.36
C PRO A 79 6.92 16.55 -1.09
N SER A 80 5.98 15.67 -1.48
CA SER A 80 4.54 15.88 -1.29
C SER A 80 4.06 15.69 0.16
N LEU A 81 4.88 15.17 1.05
CA LEU A 81 4.53 14.93 2.46
C LEU A 81 5.39 15.74 3.43
N LYS A 82 6.40 16.44 2.92
CA LYS A 82 7.35 17.23 3.72
C LYS A 82 6.65 18.30 4.56
N GLU A 83 5.53 18.85 4.08
CA GLU A 83 4.76 19.87 4.81
C GLU A 83 4.16 19.37 6.13
N PHE A 84 3.99 18.05 6.29
CA PHE A 84 3.37 17.46 7.48
C PHE A 84 4.37 17.11 8.60
N ASN A 85 5.69 17.24 8.37
CA ASN A 85 6.75 16.94 9.34
C ASN A 85 6.53 15.63 10.12
N LEU A 86 6.25 14.54 9.39
CA LEU A 86 5.83 13.26 9.98
C LEU A 86 7.00 12.41 10.47
N GLY A 87 8.24 12.73 10.08
CA GLY A 87 9.41 11.99 10.52
C GLY A 87 9.50 10.58 9.94
N THR A 88 10.20 9.71 10.68
CA THR A 88 10.30 8.29 10.34
C THR A 88 9.16 7.52 11.00
N VAL A 89 8.29 6.95 10.18
CA VAL A 89 7.19 6.11 10.63
C VAL A 89 7.47 4.65 10.33
N LYS A 90 6.94 3.76 11.15
CA LYS A 90 6.91 2.33 10.83
C LYS A 90 5.72 2.04 9.93
N TRP A 91 5.97 1.99 8.62
CA TRP A 91 4.92 1.75 7.64
C TRP A 91 4.50 0.29 7.61
N LYS A 92 3.21 0.05 7.81
CA LYS A 92 2.58 -1.27 7.72
C LYS A 92 1.23 -1.14 7.03
N PRO A 93 1.08 -1.60 5.77
CA PRO A 93 -0.12 -1.36 4.97
C PRO A 93 -1.42 -1.91 5.59
N TYR A 94 -1.30 -3.03 6.32
CA TYR A 94 -2.43 -3.78 6.83
C TYR A 94 -2.33 -4.00 8.34
N SER A 95 -3.47 -4.00 9.01
CA SER A 95 -3.54 -4.35 10.42
C SER A 95 -3.09 -5.80 10.65
N LYS A 96 -2.69 -6.12 11.90
CA LYS A 96 -2.31 -7.49 12.28
C LYS A 96 -3.42 -8.50 11.95
N TRP A 97 -4.68 -8.12 12.14
CA TRP A 97 -5.84 -8.95 11.85
C TRP A 97 -6.00 -9.24 10.36
N TYR A 98 -5.81 -8.24 9.50
CA TYR A 98 -5.91 -8.43 8.06
C TYR A 98 -4.78 -9.31 7.53
N ILE A 99 -3.56 -9.16 8.07
CA ILE A 99 -2.46 -10.09 7.79
C ILE A 99 -2.80 -11.52 8.23
N LYS A 100 -3.39 -11.69 9.42
CA LYS A 100 -3.78 -13.01 9.92
C LYS A 100 -4.84 -13.66 9.02
N LEU A 101 -5.77 -12.88 8.47
CA LEU A 101 -6.76 -13.36 7.50
C LEU A 101 -6.08 -13.94 6.25
N PHE A 102 -5.10 -13.25 5.69
CA PHE A 102 -4.34 -13.76 4.53
C PHE A 102 -3.51 -15.01 4.85
N GLU A 103 -2.98 -15.13 6.07
CA GLU A 103 -2.29 -16.35 6.50
C GLU A 103 -3.23 -17.55 6.53
N LEU A 104 -4.42 -17.38 7.12
CA LEU A 104 -5.43 -18.43 7.20
C LEU A 104 -5.92 -18.88 5.82
N ASP A 105 -6.11 -17.94 4.90
CA ASP A 105 -6.49 -18.25 3.52
C ASP A 105 -5.42 -19.09 2.81
N LYS A 106 -4.15 -18.70 2.96
CA LYS A 106 -3.03 -19.44 2.38
C LYS A 106 -2.84 -20.83 3.01
N GLU A 107 -3.14 -21.00 4.28
CA GLU A 107 -3.15 -22.31 4.94
C GLU A 107 -4.26 -23.22 4.39
N LYS A 108 -5.43 -22.66 4.05
CA LYS A 108 -6.52 -23.41 3.42
C LYS A 108 -6.16 -23.85 2.00
N GLN A 109 -5.53 -22.99 1.20
CA GLN A 109 -5.13 -23.33 -0.18
C GLN A 109 -4.07 -24.44 -0.28
N LYS A 110 -3.40 -24.77 0.83
CA LYS A 110 -2.41 -25.87 0.89
C LYS A 110 -3.03 -27.23 1.20
N LYS A 111 -4.29 -27.27 1.65
CA LYS A 111 -5.03 -28.50 1.92
C LYS A 111 -5.78 -28.94 0.67
#